data_AF-A0A354FBG9-F1
#
_entry.id   AF-A0A354FBG9-F1
#
_cell.length_a   1.000
_cell.length_b   1.000
_cell.length_c   1.000
_cell.angle_alpha   90.00
_cell.angle_beta   90.00
_cell.angle_gamma   90.00
#
_symmetry.space_group_name_H-M   'P 1'
#
loop_
_entity.id
_entity.type
_entity.pdbx_description
1 polymer ?
#
loop_
_entity_poly.entity_id
_entity_poly.type
_entity_poly.pdbx_seq_one_letter_code
_entity_poly.pdbx_strand_id
1 'polypeptide(L)' 'MSEDRFSKVGLTFDDVLLVPGKSSVLPKDVDIATNLTKDVRLNIPVISAGMDTVTQGRMAIAVAREGGLGVIHKNMSI' A
#
# COMPACT_ATOMS: atom_id res chain seq x y z
N MET A 1 -38.79 -10.99 -0.05
CA MET A 1 -37.51 -10.30 -0.38
C MET A 1 -37.02 -9.70 0.93
N SER A 2 -35.84 -10.06 1.43
CA SER A 2 -35.32 -9.48 2.68
C SER A 2 -35.15 -7.97 2.53
N GLU A 3 -35.64 -7.21 3.51
CA GLU A 3 -35.66 -5.74 3.54
C GLU A 3 -34.24 -5.11 3.53
N ASP A 4 -33.20 -5.92 3.67
CA ASP A 4 -31.84 -5.49 4.01
C ASP A 4 -30.86 -5.48 2.81
N ARG A 5 -31.35 -5.62 1.57
CA ARG A 5 -30.47 -5.74 0.39
C ARG A 5 -29.77 -4.45 -0.02
N PHE A 6 -30.27 -3.29 0.40
CA PHE A 6 -29.76 -1.97 0.01
C PHE A 6 -29.39 -1.09 1.20
N SER A 7 -29.23 -1.66 2.39
CA SER A 7 -28.93 -0.91 3.62
C SER A 7 -27.48 -0.44 3.71
N LYS A 8 -26.55 -1.08 3.00
CA LYS A 8 -25.12 -0.74 3.05
C LYS A 8 -24.78 0.38 2.08
N VAL A 9 -24.10 1.40 2.59
CA VAL A 9 -23.45 2.45 1.81
C VAL A 9 -21.94 2.22 1.84
N GLY A 10 -21.28 2.36 0.70
CA GLY A 10 -19.83 2.33 0.57
C GLY A 10 -19.33 3.67 0.04
N LEU A 11 -18.16 4.10 0.52
CA LEU A 11 -17.47 5.30 0.05
C LEU A 11 -16.18 4.90 -0.68
N THR A 12 -15.85 5.58 -1.76
CA THR A 12 -14.56 5.49 -2.46
C THR A 12 -13.67 6.69 -2.14
N PHE A 13 -12.46 6.73 -2.71
CA PHE A 13 -11.48 7.80 -2.46
C PHE A 13 -12.02 9.19 -2.81
N ASP A 14 -12.76 9.33 -3.91
CA ASP A 14 -13.28 10.63 -4.38
C ASP A 14 -14.48 11.14 -3.57
N ASP A 15 -15.07 10.30 -2.70
CA ASP A 15 -16.23 10.70 -1.88
C ASP A 15 -15.81 11.44 -0.60
N VAL A 16 -14.53 11.44 -0.24
CA VAL A 16 -14.05 11.89 1.07
C VAL A 16 -12.80 12.76 0.98
N LEU A 17 -12.62 13.61 1.99
CA LEU A 17 -11.41 14.40 2.19
C LEU A 17 -10.87 14.19 3.61
N LEU A 18 -9.55 14.23 3.76
CA LEU A 18 -8.92 14.30 5.08
C LEU A 18 -9.10 15.72 5.65
N VAL A 19 -9.71 15.82 6.83
CA VAL A 19 -9.87 17.10 7.53
C VAL A 19 -8.52 17.52 8.13
N PRO A 20 -8.02 18.74 7.87
CA PRO A 20 -6.78 19.21 8.48
C PRO A 20 -6.87 19.25 10.01
N GLY A 21 -5.82 18.78 10.68
CA GLY A 21 -5.65 18.87 12.12
C GLY A 21 -4.48 19.79 12.51
N LYS A 22 -4.42 20.20 13.78
CA LYS A 22 -3.24 20.89 14.31
C LYS A 22 -2.02 19.96 14.18
N SER A 23 -0.95 20.43 13.54
CA SER A 23 0.31 19.71 13.43
C SER A 23 1.43 20.45 14.17
N SER A 24 2.31 19.69 14.81
CA SER A 24 3.58 20.15 15.37
C SER A 24 4.80 19.47 14.71
N VAL A 25 4.58 18.74 13.61
CA VAL A 25 5.61 18.03 12.85
C VAL A 25 5.69 18.58 11.43
N LEU A 26 6.91 18.75 10.92
CA LEU A 26 7.12 19.11 9.52
C LEU A 26 7.05 17.85 8.64
N PRO A 27 6.57 17.92 7.39
CA PRO A 27 6.43 16.75 6.54
C PRO A 27 7.69 15.89 6.37
N LYS A 28 8.87 16.52 6.33
CA LYS A 28 10.17 15.83 6.20
C LYS A 28 10.60 15.05 7.46
N ASP A 29 9.97 15.32 8.59
CA ASP A 29 10.32 14.75 9.90
C ASP A 29 9.33 13.65 10.32
N VAL A 30 8.36 13.29 9.46
CA VAL A 30 7.37 12.24 9.72
C VAL A 30 8.00 10.86 9.47
N ASP A 31 7.86 9.94 10.43
CA ASP A 31 8.21 8.52 10.24
C ASP A 31 7.09 7.82 9.45
N ILE A 32 7.45 7.30 8.28
CA ILE A 32 6.55 6.55 7.39
C ILE A 32 6.88 5.05 7.36
N ALA A 33 7.82 4.58 8.19
CA ALA A 33 8.15 3.17 8.28
C ALA A 33 6.97 2.38 8.86
N THR A 34 6.82 1.13 8.40
CA THR A 34 5.74 0.24 8.83
C THR A 34 6.22 -1.19 9.00
N ASN A 35 5.63 -1.92 9.95
CA ASN A 35 5.88 -3.35 10.12
C ASN A 35 4.73 -4.13 9.45
N LEU A 36 5.02 -4.80 8.34
CA LEU A 36 4.05 -5.64 7.64
C LEU A 36 3.78 -6.93 8.42
N THR A 37 4.83 -7.51 8.99
CA THR A 37 4.78 -8.66 9.90
C THR A 37 5.77 -8.43 11.05
N LYS A 38 5.92 -9.41 11.95
CA LYS A 38 6.95 -9.36 13.01
C LYS A 38 8.37 -9.29 12.44
N ASP A 39 8.59 -9.88 11.26
CA ASP A 39 9.92 -10.07 10.67
C ASP A 39 10.14 -9.22 9.41
N VAL A 40 9.09 -8.51 8.93
CA VAL A 40 9.15 -7.69 7.72
C VAL A 40 8.82 -6.24 8.05
N ARG A 41 9.86 -5.41 8.11
CA ARG A 41 9.76 -3.95 8.25
C ARG A 41 10.06 -3.27 6.92
N LEU A 42 9.22 -2.29 6.55
CA LEU A 42 9.39 -1.44 5.37
C LEU A 42 9.72 -0.02 5.83
N ASN A 43 10.64 0.65 5.13
CA ASN A 43 10.96 2.06 5.39
C ASN A 43 9.91 3.00 4.77
N ILE A 44 9.19 2.55 3.75
CA ILE A 44 8.02 3.23 3.18
C ILE A 44 6.83 2.26 3.08
N PRO A 45 5.57 2.73 3.22
CA PRO A 45 4.40 1.86 3.23
C PRO A 45 3.91 1.57 1.79
N VAL A 46 4.82 1.07 0.94
CA VAL A 46 4.56 0.84 -0.50
C VAL A 46 4.92 -0.59 -0.88
N ILE A 47 3.99 -1.26 -1.57
CA ILE A 47 4.16 -2.60 -2.13
C ILE A 47 3.81 -2.58 -3.61
N SER A 48 4.70 -3.07 -4.49
CA SER A 48 4.41 -3.17 -5.92
C SER A 48 3.58 -4.42 -6.24
N ALA A 49 2.62 -4.27 -7.15
CA ALA A 49 1.66 -5.32 -7.47
C ALA A 49 2.33 -6.56 -8.10
N GLY A 50 1.86 -7.74 -7.71
CA GLY A 50 2.33 -9.04 -8.20
C GLY A 50 1.82 -9.40 -9.60
N MET A 51 2.02 -8.50 -10.57
CA MET A 51 1.58 -8.64 -11.96
C MET A 51 2.77 -8.82 -12.89
N ASP A 52 2.62 -9.60 -13.95
CA ASP A 52 3.68 -9.92 -14.92
C ASP A 52 4.22 -8.71 -15.68
N THR A 53 3.39 -7.69 -15.84
CA THR A 53 3.71 -6.39 -16.44
C THR A 53 4.19 -5.34 -15.45
N VAL A 54 4.16 -5.63 -14.13
CA VAL A 54 4.53 -4.66 -13.09
C VAL A 54 5.79 -5.10 -12.37
N THR A 55 5.82 -6.29 -11.77
CA THR A 55 6.89 -6.66 -10.85
C THR A 55 7.59 -7.95 -11.23
N GLN A 56 8.74 -7.81 -11.88
CA GLN A 56 9.77 -8.85 -12.03
C GLN A 56 10.98 -8.53 -11.14
N GLY A 57 12.06 -9.31 -11.25
CA GLY A 57 13.26 -9.15 -10.41
C GLY A 57 13.82 -7.72 -10.38
N ARG A 58 13.86 -7.03 -11.53
CA ARG A 58 14.37 -5.64 -11.61
C ARG A 58 13.52 -4.66 -10.79
N MET A 59 12.19 -4.77 -10.88
CA MET A 59 11.29 -3.90 -10.14
C MET A 59 11.34 -4.18 -8.64
N ALA A 60 11.38 -5.45 -8.24
CA ALA A 60 11.49 -5.82 -6.83
C ALA A 60 12.78 -5.27 -6.19
N ILE A 61 13.92 -5.33 -6.90
CA ILE A 61 15.18 -4.73 -6.45
C ILE A 61 15.06 -3.22 -6.30
N ALA A 62 14.46 -2.53 -7.29
CA ALA A 62 14.30 -1.08 -7.25
C ALA A 62 13.43 -0.64 -6.07
N VAL A 63 12.25 -1.25 -5.91
CA VAL A 63 11.33 -0.92 -4.81
C VAL A 63 11.95 -1.21 -3.44
N ALA A 64 12.68 -2.31 -3.29
CA ALA A 64 13.38 -2.62 -2.05
C ALA A 64 14.47 -1.59 -1.71
N ARG A 65 15.19 -1.06 -2.70
CA ARG A 65 16.19 0.00 -2.51
C ARG A 65 15.57 1.33 -2.07
N GLU A 66 14.38 1.64 -2.57
CA GLU A 66 13.58 2.78 -2.10
C GLU A 66 12.91 2.54 -0.73
N GLY A 67 13.04 1.33 -0.17
CA GLY A 67 12.56 0.98 1.17
C GLY A 67 11.19 0.31 1.22
N GLY A 68 10.61 -0.04 0.07
CA GLY A 68 9.34 -0.77 -0.05
C GLY A 68 9.52 -2.27 -0.24
N LEU A 69 8.47 -2.95 -0.74
CA LEU A 69 8.51 -4.38 -1.07
C LEU A 69 7.95 -4.65 -2.48
N GLY A 70 8.64 -5.50 -3.24
CA GLY A 70 8.14 -5.96 -4.54
C GLY A 70 7.64 -7.40 -4.49
N VAL A 71 6.42 -7.64 -4.96
CA VAL A 71 5.86 -9.00 -5.08
C VAL A 71 6.13 -9.54 -6.48
N ILE A 72 6.97 -10.57 -6.60
CA ILE A 72 7.19 -11.23 -7.91
C ILE A 72 5.92 -11.97 -8.33
N HIS A 73 5.46 -11.72 -9.55
CA HIS A 73 4.29 -12.41 -10.10
C HIS A 73 4.52 -13.92 -10.25
N LYS A 74 3.42 -14.68 -10.36
CA LYS A 74 3.46 -16.15 -10.49
C LYS A 74 3.33 -16.68 -11.92
N ASN A 75 3.27 -15.80 -12.91
CA ASN A 75 3.10 -16.17 -14.34
C ASN A 75 4.46 -16.51 -14.98
N MET A 76 5.18 -17.49 -14.42
CA MET A 76 6.50 -17.94 -14.87
C MET A 76 6.68 -19.43 -14.59
N SER A 77 7.64 -20.07 -15.27
CA SER A 77 8.04 -21.45 -14.96
C SER A 77 8.69 -21.53 -13.57
N ILE A 78 8.65 -22.73 -12.99
CA ILE A 78 9.40 -23.08 -11.78
C ILE A 78 10.88 -23.24 -12.14
#